data_AF-A0A8R7QEK5-F1
#
_entry.id   AF-A0A8R7QEK5-F1
#
_cell.length_a   1.000
_cell.length_b   1.000
_cell.length_c   1.000
_cell.angle_alpha   90.00
_cell.angle_beta   90.00
_cell.angle_gamma   90.00
#
_symmetry.space_group_name_H-M   'P 1'
#
loop_
_entity.id
_entity.type
_entity.pdbx_description
1 polymer ?
#
loop_
_entity_poly.entity_id
_entity_poly.type
_entity_poly.pdbx_seq_one_letter_code
_entity_poly.pdbx_strand_id
1 'polypeptide(L)'
;MAAASEEAIKQFSVLMEQLEEPLKTTFQNVHQGYPRGTLLRFLKAREWNVPKAYKMLMDCLNWRLQNEIDSVLAKPILPADLYRSIRDTLLVGLTGYSKQGQPVYAFGVGLSTFDRASVGVKC
;
A
#
# COMPACT_ATOMS: atom_id res chain seq x y z
N MET A 1 -25.55 2.77 14.22
CA MET A 1 -24.19 2.70 13.64
C MET A 1 -24.18 2.43 12.13
N ALA A 2 -25.02 1.55 11.58
CA ALA A 2 -25.06 1.26 10.14
C ALA A 2 -25.41 2.48 9.25
N ALA A 3 -26.41 3.28 9.63
CA ALA A 3 -26.80 4.46 8.85
C ALA A 3 -25.69 5.53 8.76
N ALA A 4 -25.01 5.81 9.88
CA ALA A 4 -23.91 6.78 9.92
C ALA A 4 -22.67 6.33 9.13
N SER A 5 -22.45 5.01 9.00
CA SER A 5 -21.33 4.47 8.22
C SER A 5 -21.58 4.54 6.71
N GLU A 6 -22.82 4.28 6.26
CA GLU A 6 -23.18 4.45 4.84
C GLU A 6 -23.11 5.92 4.40
N GLU A 7 -23.56 6.85 5.24
CA GLU A 7 -23.47 8.28 4.94
C GLU A 7 -22.01 8.74 4.81
N ALA A 8 -21.11 8.28 5.69
CA ALA A 8 -19.69 8.59 5.59
C ALA A 8 -19.06 8.05 4.29
N ILE A 9 -19.45 6.86 3.83
CA ILE A 9 -18.99 6.30 2.56
C ILE A 9 -19.48 7.16 1.39
N LYS A 10 -20.74 7.58 1.40
CA LYS A 10 -21.32 8.42 0.34
C LYS A 10 -20.60 9.77 0.26
N GLN A 11 -20.44 10.46 1.39
CA GLN A 11 -19.72 11.73 1.47
C GLN A 11 -18.29 11.60 0.96
N PHE A 12 -17.59 10.54 1.38
CA PHE A 12 -16.23 10.30 0.92
C PHE A 12 -16.17 9.97 -0.58
N SER A 13 -17.15 9.22 -1.10
CA SER A 13 -17.22 8.89 -2.54
C SER A 13 -17.34 10.16 -3.40
N VAL A 14 -18.20 11.10 -3.00
CA VAL A 14 -18.37 12.40 -3.70
C VAL A 14 -17.06 13.19 -3.74
N LEU A 15 -16.29 13.22 -2.64
CA LEU A 15 -14.98 13.87 -2.63
C LEU A 15 -14.00 13.22 -3.61
N MET A 16 -14.05 11.90 -3.77
CA MET A 16 -13.16 11.16 -4.66
C MET A 16 -13.55 11.26 -6.14
N GLU A 17 -14.81 11.55 -6.45
CA GLU A 17 -15.29 11.84 -7.82
C GLU A 17 -14.75 13.18 -8.35
N GLN A 18 -14.41 14.10 -7.46
CA GLN A 18 -13.87 15.44 -7.79
C GLN A 18 -12.36 15.42 -8.09
N LEU A 19 -11.70 14.26 -8.02
CA LEU A 19 -10.27 14.18 -8.33
C LEU A 19 -10.00 14.46 -9.81
N GLU A 20 -9.01 15.30 -10.05
CA GLU A 20 -8.45 15.58 -11.36
C GLU A 20 -7.20 14.71 -11.62
N GLU A 21 -6.70 14.72 -12.85
CA GLU A 21 -5.44 14.07 -13.17
C GLU A 21 -4.25 14.79 -12.51
N PRO A 22 -3.20 14.07 -12.08
CA PRO A 22 -2.98 12.61 -12.21
C PRO A 22 -3.58 11.77 -11.06
N LEU A 23 -4.22 12.40 -10.07
CA LEU A 23 -4.72 11.75 -8.86
C LEU A 23 -5.84 10.75 -9.15
N LYS A 24 -6.70 11.06 -10.13
CA LYS A 24 -7.75 10.16 -10.58
C LYS A 24 -7.19 8.84 -11.13
N THR A 25 -6.19 8.88 -11.99
CA THR A 25 -5.53 7.66 -12.51
C THR A 25 -4.91 6.84 -11.38
N THR A 26 -4.16 7.46 -10.46
CA THR A 26 -3.55 6.68 -9.37
C THR A 26 -4.59 6.12 -8.39
N PHE A 27 -5.71 6.82 -8.17
CA PHE A 27 -6.81 6.29 -7.38
C PHE A 27 -7.42 5.03 -8.03
N GLN A 28 -7.57 5.01 -9.36
CA GLN A 28 -7.99 3.81 -10.10
C GLN A 28 -7.05 2.63 -9.87
N ASN A 29 -5.74 2.89 -9.89
CA ASN A 29 -4.71 1.88 -9.62
C ASN A 29 -4.77 1.34 -8.18
N VAL A 30 -5.12 2.19 -7.20
CA VAL A 30 -5.26 1.78 -5.79
C VAL A 30 -6.47 0.89 -5.57
N HIS A 31 -7.61 1.21 -6.20
CA HIS A 31 -8.85 0.49 -5.91
C HIS A 31 -9.10 -0.73 -6.79
N GLN A 32 -8.48 -0.83 -7.97
CA GLN A 32 -8.54 -2.00 -8.87
C GLN A 32 -9.97 -2.55 -9.09
N GLY A 33 -10.91 -1.66 -9.42
CA GLY A 33 -12.33 -2.03 -9.59
C GLY A 33 -13.15 -2.16 -8.29
N TYR A 34 -12.56 -2.00 -7.11
CA TYR A 34 -13.26 -2.04 -5.82
C TYR A 34 -13.15 -0.73 -5.00
N PRO A 35 -13.72 0.38 -5.51
CA PRO A 35 -13.61 1.71 -4.88
C PRO A 35 -14.20 1.72 -3.45
N ARG A 36 -15.39 1.15 -3.25
CA ARG A 36 -16.06 1.10 -1.94
C ARG A 36 -15.18 0.45 -0.85
N GLY A 37 -14.57 -0.70 -1.16
CA GLY A 37 -13.67 -1.37 -0.22
C GLY A 37 -12.43 -0.55 0.10
N THR A 38 -11.93 0.20 -0.88
CA THR A 38 -10.81 1.13 -0.66
C THR A 38 -11.21 2.25 0.29
N LEU A 39 -12.33 2.94 0.06
CA LEU A 39 -12.82 4.00 0.96
C LEU A 39 -13.03 3.48 2.39
N LEU A 40 -13.62 2.27 2.52
CA LEU A 40 -13.83 1.62 3.81
C LEU A 40 -12.53 1.40 4.59
N ARG A 41 -11.41 1.05 3.93
CA ARG A 41 -10.11 0.86 4.61
C ARG A 41 -9.65 2.18 5.26
N PHE A 42 -9.73 3.29 4.53
CA PHE A 42 -9.31 4.61 5.03
C PHE A 42 -10.26 5.15 6.10
N LEU A 43 -11.57 4.96 5.94
CA LEU A 43 -12.56 5.33 6.96
C LEU A 43 -12.34 4.56 8.26
N LYS A 44 -12.19 3.23 8.20
CA LYS A 44 -11.94 2.41 9.39
C LYS A 44 -10.64 2.82 10.10
N ALA A 45 -9.59 3.14 9.34
CA ALA A 45 -8.31 3.60 9.89
C ALA A 45 -8.36 5.00 10.53
N ARG A 46 -9.45 5.75 10.33
CA ARG A 46 -9.67 7.10 10.86
C ARG A 46 -11.00 7.20 11.62
N GLU A 47 -11.47 6.10 12.20
CA GLU A 47 -12.66 6.06 13.06
C GLU A 47 -13.89 6.68 12.39
N TRP A 48 -14.07 6.42 11.09
CA TRP A 48 -15.15 6.96 10.26
C TRP A 48 -15.17 8.48 10.10
N ASN A 49 -14.08 9.17 10.44
CA ASN A 49 -13.93 10.60 10.21
C ASN A 49 -13.57 10.89 8.75
N VAL A 50 -14.53 11.39 7.97
CA VAL A 50 -14.38 11.65 6.53
C VAL A 50 -13.22 12.61 6.21
N PRO A 51 -13.08 13.80 6.85
CA PRO A 51 -11.96 14.70 6.55
C PRO A 51 -10.58 14.07 6.80
N LYS A 52 -10.40 13.34 7.91
CA LYS A 52 -9.14 12.65 8.21
C LYS A 52 -8.86 11.49 7.26
N ALA A 53 -9.89 10.75 6.87
CA ALA A 53 -9.77 9.65 5.89
C ALA A 53 -9.41 10.18 4.49
N TYR A 54 -10.07 11.26 4.05
CA TYR A 54 -9.75 11.95 2.80
C TYR A 54 -8.31 12.44 2.78
N LYS A 55 -7.86 13.14 3.84
CA LYS A 55 -6.46 13.56 3.97
C LYS A 55 -5.50 12.38 3.85
N MET A 56 -5.75 11.29 4.58
CA MET A 56 -4.90 10.09 4.53
C MET A 56 -4.84 9.46 3.13
N LEU A 57 -5.96 9.41 2.40
CA LEU A 57 -5.99 8.90 1.03
C LEU A 57 -5.25 9.84 0.08
N MET A 58 -5.45 11.15 0.19
CA MET A 58 -4.72 12.14 -0.61
C MET A 58 -3.21 12.07 -0.38
N ASP A 59 -2.76 11.96 0.87
CA ASP A 59 -1.34 11.78 1.20
C ASP A 59 -0.80 10.49 0.58
N CYS A 60 -1.59 9.41 0.59
CA CYS A 60 -1.25 8.14 -0.06
C CYS A 60 -1.13 8.28 -1.59
N LEU A 61 -2.08 8.92 -2.26
CA LEU A 61 -2.05 9.12 -3.71
C LEU A 61 -0.87 10.00 -4.13
N ASN A 62 -0.60 11.09 -3.40
CA ASN A 62 0.56 11.94 -3.65
C ASN A 62 1.88 11.19 -3.44
N TRP A 63 1.99 10.39 -2.37
CA TRP A 63 3.18 9.56 -2.16
C TRP A 63 3.38 8.55 -3.30
N ARG A 64 2.29 7.94 -3.80
CA ARG A 64 2.36 7.02 -4.94
C ARG A 64 2.89 7.68 -6.21
N LEU A 65 2.43 8.90 -6.50
CA LEU A 65 2.89 9.68 -7.65
C LEU A 65 4.37 10.06 -7.49
N GLN A 66 4.74 10.62 -6.34
CA GLN A 66 6.11 11.05 -6.05
C GLN A 66 7.14 9.91 -6.12
N ASN A 67 6.73 8.68 -5.78
CA ASN A 67 7.59 7.50 -5.78
C ASN A 67 7.36 6.58 -6.98
N GLU A 68 6.55 7.01 -7.94
CA GLU A 68 6.24 6.28 -9.18
C GLU A 68 5.79 4.83 -8.89
N ILE A 69 4.94 4.67 -7.88
CA ILE A 69 4.51 3.35 -7.39
C ILE A 69 3.66 2.62 -8.41
N ASP A 70 2.88 3.36 -9.20
CA ASP A 70 2.00 2.78 -10.22
C ASP A 70 2.79 2.04 -11.33
N SER A 71 4.05 2.41 -11.55
CA SER A 71 4.95 1.76 -12.53
C SER A 71 6.04 0.91 -11.88
N VAL A 72 6.01 0.71 -10.56
CA VAL A 72 7.12 0.07 -9.81
C VAL A 72 7.46 -1.33 -10.32
N LEU A 73 6.45 -2.09 -10.76
CA LEU A 73 6.64 -3.44 -11.29
C LEU A 73 7.21 -3.48 -12.71
N ALA A 74 7.10 -2.38 -13.46
CA ALA A 74 7.68 -2.28 -14.81
C ALA A 74 9.17 -1.90 -14.77
N LYS A 75 9.67 -1.41 -13.63
CA LYS A 75 11.07 -1.01 -13.47
C LYS A 75 11.94 -2.25 -13.20
N PRO A 76 13.06 -2.42 -13.92
CA PRO A 76 13.99 -3.49 -13.60
C PRO A 76 14.65 -3.24 -12.25
N ILE A 77 14.81 -4.30 -11.46
CA ILE A 77 15.53 -4.22 -10.18
C ILE A 77 17.03 -4.30 -10.46
N LEU A 78 17.73 -3.19 -10.26
CA LEU A 78 19.16 -3.05 -10.52
C LEU A 78 19.92 -2.50 -9.30
N PRO A 79 21.15 -2.97 -9.03
CA PRO A 79 21.81 -4.11 -9.69
C PRO A 79 21.23 -5.45 -9.24
N ALA A 80 20.97 -6.36 -10.19
CA ALA A 80 20.27 -7.62 -9.92
C ALA A 80 21.01 -8.51 -8.92
N ASP A 81 22.35 -8.56 -8.98
CA ASP A 81 23.16 -9.39 -8.08
C ASP A 81 23.14 -8.85 -6.65
N LEU A 82 23.16 -7.53 -6.48
CA LEU A 82 22.98 -6.91 -5.16
C LEU A 82 21.60 -7.26 -4.60
N TYR A 83 20.54 -7.07 -5.39
CA TYR A 83 19.18 -7.45 -4.98
C TYR A 83 19.08 -8.91 -4.56
N ARG A 84 19.63 -9.84 -5.36
CA ARG A 84 19.66 -11.27 -5.03
C ARG A 84 20.39 -11.54 -3.73
N SER A 85 21.59 -10.98 -3.56
CA SER A 85 22.37 -11.15 -2.33
C SER A 85 21.64 -10.65 -1.07
N ILE A 86 20.88 -9.55 -1.16
CA ILE A 86 20.03 -9.07 -0.06
C ILE A 86 18.83 -9.99 0.13
N ARG A 87 18.24 -10.47 -0.96
CA ARG A 87 17.06 -11.33 -0.94
C ARG A 87 17.34 -12.69 -0.30
N ASP A 88 18.55 -13.22 -0.49
CA ASP A 88 19.02 -14.47 0.09
C ASP A 88 19.23 -14.36 1.60
N THR A 89 19.46 -13.15 2.12
CA THR A 89 19.64 -12.91 3.55
C THR A 89 18.38 -12.40 4.24
N LEU A 90 17.41 -11.85 3.50
CA LEU A 90 16.08 -11.49 3.99
C LEU A 90 15.12 -12.67 3.85
N LEU A 91 14.89 -13.40 4.95
CA LEU A 91 13.98 -14.54 4.99
C LEU A 91 12.51 -14.09 5.05
N VAL A 92 12.01 -13.64 3.90
CA VAL A 92 10.59 -13.32 3.68
C VAL A 92 10.00 -14.20 2.59
N GLY A 93 8.74 -14.61 2.75
CA GLY A 93 8.02 -15.36 1.72
C GLY A 93 6.51 -15.29 1.88
N LEU A 94 5.80 -15.42 0.76
CA LEU A 94 4.37 -15.69 0.74
C LEU A 94 4.17 -17.21 0.65
N THR A 95 3.44 -17.79 1.60
CA THR A 95 3.29 -19.24 1.72
C THR A 95 1.86 -19.65 2.06
N GLY A 96 1.06 -19.94 1.02
CA GLY A 96 -0.30 -20.45 1.18
C GLY A 96 -1.27 -19.44 1.80
N TYR A 97 -2.34 -19.97 2.39
CA TYR A 97 -3.46 -19.19 2.92
C TYR A 97 -3.87 -19.69 4.31
N SER A 98 -4.40 -18.79 5.15
CA SER A 98 -5.02 -19.14 6.43
C SER A 98 -6.32 -19.92 6.22
N LYS A 99 -6.90 -20.48 7.29
CA LYS A 99 -8.22 -21.13 7.26
C LYS A 99 -9.34 -20.19 6.79
N GLN A 100 -9.14 -18.88 6.88
CA GLN A 100 -10.06 -17.84 6.44
C GLN A 100 -9.74 -17.33 5.02
N GLY A 101 -8.79 -17.97 4.32
CA GLY A 101 -8.41 -17.60 2.95
C GLY A 101 -7.50 -16.37 2.83
N GLN A 102 -6.89 -15.92 3.93
CA GLN A 102 -5.97 -14.77 3.89
C GLN A 102 -4.56 -15.22 3.50
N PRO A 103 -3.86 -14.54 2.58
CA PRO A 103 -2.49 -14.90 2.23
C PRO A 103 -1.57 -14.80 3.44
N VAL A 104 -0.72 -15.80 3.64
CA VAL A 104 0.24 -15.83 4.76
C VAL A 104 1.60 -15.32 4.28
N TYR A 105 2.11 -14.30 4.97
CA TYR A 105 3.47 -13.81 4.81
C TYR A 105 4.30 -14.26 6.02
N ALA A 106 5.36 -15.01 5.77
CA ALA A 106 6.29 -15.49 6.80
C ALA A 106 7.58 -14.67 6.78
N PHE A 107 8.03 -14.26 7.97
CA PHE A 107 9.25 -13.48 8.17
C PHE A 107 10.15 -14.14 9.21
N GLY A 108 11.29 -14.66 8.78
CA GLY A 108 12.33 -15.23 9.63
C GLY A 108 13.27 -14.16 10.18
N VAL A 109 12.75 -13.19 10.94
CA VAL A 109 13.51 -12.00 11.35
C VAL A 109 14.78 -12.35 12.12
N GLY A 110 14.72 -13.30 13.06
CA GLY A 110 15.88 -13.69 13.87
C GLY A 110 16.97 -14.46 13.12
N LEU A 111 16.66 -14.97 11.93
CA LEU A 111 17.60 -15.68 11.05
C LEU A 111 18.00 -14.86 9.83
N SER A 112 17.35 -13.71 9.62
CA SER A 112 17.69 -12.81 8.52
C SER A 112 18.97 -12.05 8.88
N THR A 113 19.92 -12.01 7.96
CA THR A 113 21.12 -11.18 8.09
C THR A 113 21.02 -10.03 7.10
N PHE A 114 21.45 -8.82 7.47
CA PHE A 114 21.41 -7.65 6.58
C PHE A 114 22.82 -7.15 6.24
N ASP A 115 23.81 -8.02 6.42
CA ASP A 115 25.23 -7.79 6.15
C ASP A 115 25.48 -7.42 4.67
N ARG A 116 24.64 -7.93 3.78
CA ARG A 116 24.69 -7.67 2.32
C ARG A 116 23.95 -6.40 1.89
N ALA A 117 23.19 -5.77 2.78
CA ALA A 117 22.45 -4.54 2.51
C ALA A 117 23.28 -3.27 2.76
N SER A 118 24.61 -3.41 2.91
CA SER A 118 25.51 -2.32 3.31
C SER A 118 25.49 -1.17 2.29
N VAL A 119 24.66 -0.16 2.57
CA VAL A 119 24.90 1.23 2.20
C VAL A 119 26.10 1.69 3.02
N GLY A 120 27.13 2.24 2.35
CA GLY A 120 28.45 2.54 2.91
C GLY A 120 28.50 3.55 4.06
N VAL A 121 27.87 3.25 5.19
CA VAL A 121 28.12 3.89 6.47
C VAL A 121 29.22 3.08 7.13
N LYS A 122 30.45 3.59 7.05
CA LYS A 122 31.49 3.20 8.00
C LYS A 122 30.99 3.63 9.38
N CYS A 123 30.64 2.66 10.22
CA CYS A 123 30.56 2.88 11.65
C CYS A 123 31.94 3.28 12.19
#